data_AF-A0A016W0H6-F1
#
_entry.id   AF-A0A016W0H6-F1
#
_cell.length_a   1.000
_cell.length_b   1.000
_cell.length_c   1.000
_cell.angle_alpha   90.00
_cell.angle_beta   90.00
_cell.angle_gamma   90.00
#
_symmetry.space_group_name_H-M   'P 1'
#
loop_
_entity.id
_entity.type
_entity.pdbx_description
1 polymer ?
#
loop_
_entity_poly.entity_id
_entity_poly.type
_entity_poly.pdbx_seq_one_letter_code
_entity_poly.pdbx_strand_id
1 'polypeptide(L)'
;MQLIGLGFKVFYIVVPFCGITGNVLLLTATGKYKQLRSTCNILIAAVALGDVFHQISFVAAIILHELLVLYSDILLCFVIFTFLSV
;
A
#
# COMPACT_ATOMS: atom_id res chain seq x y z
N MET A 1 4.44 -24.12 -6.64
CA MET A 1 3.97 -23.09 -5.68
C MET A 1 3.17 -22.02 -6.42
N GLN A 2 1.88 -22.25 -6.70
CA GLN A 2 1.00 -21.24 -7.35
C GLN A 2 -0.34 -21.04 -6.60
N LEU A 3 -0.55 -21.78 -5.49
CA LEU A 3 -1.81 -21.75 -4.72
C LEU A 3 -1.94 -20.53 -3.79
N ILE A 4 -0.85 -19.77 -3.61
CA ILE A 4 -0.82 -18.47 -2.90
C ILE A 4 -1.27 -17.31 -3.82
N GLY A 5 -1.67 -17.59 -5.07
CA GLY A 5 -1.78 -16.56 -6.11
C GLY A 5 -2.92 -15.54 -5.99
N LEU A 6 -4.13 -15.93 -5.57
CA LEU A 6 -5.31 -15.05 -5.64
C LEU A 6 -5.80 -14.53 -4.28
N GLY A 7 -6.00 -15.42 -3.30
CA GLY A 7 -6.55 -15.05 -2.00
C GLY A 7 -5.66 -14.05 -1.25
N PHE A 8 -4.35 -14.28 -1.30
CA PHE A 8 -3.38 -13.35 -0.76
C PHE A 8 -3.39 -12.01 -1.51
N LYS A 9 -3.45 -12.02 -2.85
CA LYS A 9 -3.55 -10.80 -3.67
C LYS A 9 -4.77 -9.95 -3.31
N VAL A 10 -5.93 -10.57 -3.10
CA VAL A 10 -7.14 -9.88 -2.64
C VAL A 10 -6.94 -9.30 -1.24
N PHE A 11 -6.33 -10.06 -0.33
CA PHE A 11 -6.06 -9.62 1.04
C PHE A 11 -5.18 -8.35 1.08
N TYR A 12 -4.09 -8.31 0.30
CA TYR A 12 -3.20 -7.15 0.25
C TYR A 12 -3.80 -5.92 -0.44
N ILE A 13 -4.96 -6.04 -1.10
CA ILE A 13 -5.69 -4.91 -1.68
C ILE A 13 -6.80 -4.45 -0.72
N VAL A 14 -7.60 -5.39 -0.23
CA VAL A 14 -8.78 -5.09 0.60
C VAL A 14 -8.37 -4.55 1.97
N VAL A 15 -7.38 -5.15 2.62
CA VAL A 15 -6.93 -4.74 3.96
C VAL A 15 -6.44 -3.29 3.99
N PRO A 16 -5.50 -2.84 3.13
CA PRO A 16 -5.09 -1.44 3.13
C PRO A 16 -6.22 -0.51 2.68
N PHE A 17 -7.13 -0.94 1.82
CA PHE A 17 -8.27 -0.08 1.43
C PHE A 17 -9.22 0.18 2.61
N CYS A 18 -9.57 -0.88 3.35
CA CYS A 18 -10.38 -0.79 4.55
C CYS A 18 -9.67 0.00 5.66
N GLY A 19 -8.38 -0.24 5.84
CA GLY A 19 -7.57 0.46 6.85
C GLY A 19 -7.40 1.95 6.55
N ILE A 20 -7.15 2.33 5.29
CA ILE A 20 -7.07 3.75 4.88
C ILE A 20 -8.43 4.40 5.12
N THR A 21 -9.51 3.78 4.65
CA THR A 21 -10.87 4.33 4.79
C THR A 21 -11.25 4.53 6.26
N GLY A 22 -11.03 3.53 7.11
CA GLY A 22 -11.34 3.60 8.54
C GLY A 22 -10.54 4.67 9.27
N ASN A 23 -9.24 4.76 8.99
CA ASN A 23 -8.38 5.75 9.64
C ASN A 23 -8.64 7.18 9.14
N VAL A 24 -8.97 7.37 7.86
CA VAL A 24 -9.41 8.67 7.33
C VAL A 24 -10.73 9.11 7.97
N LEU A 25 -11.66 8.19 8.23
CA LEU A 25 -12.90 8.49 8.96
C LEU A 25 -12.61 8.94 10.41
N LEU A 26 -11.68 8.29 11.12
CA LEU A 26 -11.26 8.69 12.47
C LEU A 26 -10.63 10.10 12.48
N LEU A 27 -9.76 10.38 11.52
CA LEU A 27 -9.16 11.71 11.33
C LEU A 27 -10.24 12.77 11.05
N THR A 28 -11.17 12.46 10.15
CA THR A 28 -12.26 13.36 9.78
C THR A 28 -13.20 13.61 10.96
N ALA A 29 -13.56 12.57 11.71
CA ALA A 29 -14.41 12.70 12.89
C ALA A 29 -13.75 13.55 13.97
N THR A 30 -12.47 13.30 14.28
CA THR A 30 -11.71 14.08 15.28
C THR A 30 -11.50 15.53 14.83
N GLY A 31 -11.33 15.75 13.52
CA GLY A 31 -11.22 17.07 12.92
C GLY A 31 -12.53 17.86 12.95
N LYS A 32 -13.65 17.21 12.64
CA LYS A 32 -14.97 17.85 12.49
C LYS A 32 -15.67 18.13 13.82
N TYR A 33 -15.60 17.20 14.77
CA TYR A 33 -16.34 17.30 16.03
C TYR A 33 -15.45 17.83 17.16
N LYS A 34 -15.63 19.10 17.55
CA LYS A 34 -14.88 19.73 18.65
C LYS A 34 -15.01 18.99 19.99
N GLN A 35 -16.16 18.34 20.22
CA GLN A 35 -16.42 17.52 21.41
C GLN A 35 -15.50 16.29 21.51
N LEU A 36 -14.99 15.81 20.38
CA LEU A 36 -14.07 14.68 20.32
C LEU A 36 -12.60 15.12 20.41
N ARG A 37 -12.26 16.41 20.57
CA ARG A 37 -10.85 16.88 20.66
C ARG A 37 -10.29 16.84 22.09
N SER A 38 -10.40 15.68 22.74
CA SER A 38 -9.67 15.39 23.98
C SER A 38 -8.23 14.97 23.66
N THR A 39 -7.29 15.15 24.61
CA THR A 39 -5.89 14.72 24.47
C THR A 39 -5.77 13.26 24.02
N CYS A 40 -6.62 12.38 24.55
CA CYS A 40 -6.64 10.97 24.16
C CYS A 40 -7.02 10.78 22.68
N ASN A 41 -8.06 11.48 22.23
CA ASN A 41 -8.54 11.38 20.84
C ASN A 41 -7.56 12.02 19.84
N ILE A 42 -6.77 13.00 20.27
CA ILE A 42 -5.67 13.56 19.46
C ILE A 42 -4.57 12.52 19.26
N LEU A 43 -4.23 11.75 20.31
CA LEU A 43 -3.28 10.63 20.18
C LEU A 43 -3.81 9.55 19.23
N ILE A 44 -5.11 9.21 19.34
CA ILE A 44 -5.76 8.28 18.40
C ILE A 44 -5.70 8.82 16.97
N ALA A 45 -5.94 10.11 16.76
CA ALA A 45 -5.82 10.73 15.45
C ALA A 45 -4.37 10.71 14.92
N ALA A 46 -3.36 10.91 15.77
CA ALA A 46 -1.96 10.80 15.37
C ALA A 46 -1.59 9.37 14.96
N VAL A 47 -2.08 8.36 15.68
CA VAL A 47 -1.90 6.94 15.32
C VAL A 47 -2.61 6.63 14.00
N ALA A 48 -3.86 7.06 13.83
CA ALA A 48 -4.61 6.89 12.59
C ALA A 48 -3.92 7.55 11.39
N LEU A 49 -3.28 8.71 11.59
CA LEU A 49 -2.45 9.35 10.57
C LEU A 49 -1.26 8.48 10.18
N GLY A 50 -0.54 7.95 11.17
CA GLY A 50 0.56 7.00 10.96
C GLY A 50 0.14 5.76 10.20
N ASP A 51 -1.03 5.20 10.54
CA ASP A 51 -1.57 4.02 9.86
C ASP A 51 -1.91 4.30 8.38
N VAL A 52 -2.47 5.48 8.07
CA VAL A 52 -2.72 5.89 6.67
C VAL A 52 -1.40 5.99 5.90
N PHE A 53 -0.39 6.67 6.46
CA PHE A 53 0.93 6.78 5.81
C PHE A 53 1.60 5.42 5.62
N HIS A 54 1.54 4.55 6.62
CA HIS A 54 2.09 3.21 6.54
C HIS A 54 1.42 2.38 5.45
N GLN A 55 0.08 2.41 5.37
CA GLN A 55 -0.66 1.66 4.36
C GLN A 55 -0.46 2.20 2.93
N ILE A 56 -0.37 3.53 2.76
CA ILE A 56 -0.01 4.13 1.47
C ILE A 56 1.41 3.72 1.05
N SER A 57 2.37 3.77 1.98
CA SER A 57 3.76 3.38 1.70
C SER A 57 3.86 1.90 1.34
N PHE A 58 3.08 1.04 2.01
CA PHE A 58 2.99 -0.38 1.69
C PHE A 58 2.46 -0.62 0.27
N VAL A 59 1.39 0.05 -0.13
CA VAL A 59 0.85 -0.03 -1.50
C VAL A 59 1.87 0.48 -2.52
N ALA A 60 2.53 1.60 -2.26
CA ALA A 60 3.56 2.15 -3.12
C ALA A 60 4.75 1.18 -3.29
N ALA A 61 5.19 0.54 -2.20
CA ALA A 61 6.26 -0.45 -2.24
C ALA A 61 5.90 -1.67 -3.10
N ILE A 62 4.65 -2.16 -3.02
CA ILE A 62 4.18 -3.25 -3.88
C ILE A 62 4.22 -2.82 -5.35
N ILE A 63 3.67 -1.65 -5.69
CA ILE A 63 3.67 -1.15 -7.07
C ILE A 63 5.10 -1.00 -7.61
N LEU A 64 5.99 -0.45 -6.79
CA LEU A 64 7.39 -0.28 -7.17
C LEU A 64 8.08 -1.63 -7.39
N HIS A 65 7.80 -2.62 -6.55
CA HIS A 65 8.33 -3.98 -6.71
C HIS A 65 7.87 -4.60 -8.03
N GLU A 66 6.56 -4.55 -8.34
CA GLU A 66 6.02 -5.09 -9.60
C GLU A 66 6.64 -4.40 -10.84
N LEU A 67 6.84 -3.08 -10.78
CA LEU A 67 7.45 -2.31 -11.86
C LEU A 67 8.94 -2.65 -12.04
N LEU A 68 9.66 -2.89 -10.94
CA LEU A 68 11.07 -3.28 -10.97
C LEU A 68 11.25 -4.69 -11.54
N VAL A 69 10.37 -5.63 -11.19
CA VAL A 69 10.37 -6.98 -11.77
C VAL A 69 10.12 -6.91 -13.27
N LEU A 70 9.09 -6.18 -13.71
CA LEU A 70 8.79 -6.00 -15.15
C LEU A 70 9.97 -5.40 -15.92
N TYR A 71 10.64 -4.39 -15.35
CA TYR A 71 11.81 -3.78 -15.96
C TYR A 71 12.96 -4.78 -16.10
N SER A 72 13.21 -5.58 -15.06
CA SER A 72 14.25 -6.61 -15.07
C SER A 72 13.98 -7.69 -16.13
N ASP A 73 12.73 -8.12 -16.28
CA ASP A 73 12.35 -9.13 -17.28
C ASP A 73 12.52 -8.60 -18.71
N ILE A 74 12.12 -7.36 -18.98
CA ILE A 74 12.28 -6.71 -20.29
C ILE A 74 13.77 -6.56 -20.64
N LEU A 75 14.58 -6.11 -19.68
CA LEU A 75 16.03 -5.96 -19.88
C LEU A 75 16.69 -7.31 -20.21
N LEU A 76 16.31 -8.37 -19.49
CA LEU A 76 16.82 -9.72 -19.75
C LEU A 76 16.44 -10.20 -21.17
N CYS A 77 15.19 -9.98 -21.59
CA CYS A 77 14.76 -10.30 -22.96
C CYS A 77 15.57 -9.53 -24.01
N PHE A 78 15.81 -8.24 -23.81
CA PHE A 78 16.61 -7.42 -24.73
C PHE A 78 18.06 -7.92 -24.83
N VAL A 79 18.67 -8.26 -23.70
CA VAL A 79 20.02 -8.83 -23.65
C VAL A 79 20.06 -10.16 -24.40
N ILE A 80 19.13 -11.08 -24.14
CA ILE A 80 19.06 -12.37 -24.83
C ILE A 80 18.90 -12.19 -26.34
N PHE A 81 18.00 -11.31 -26.80
CA PHE A 81 17.82 -11.04 -28.23
C PHE A 81 19.09 -10.52 -28.90
N THR A 82 19.84 -9.66 -28.22
CA THR A 82 21.10 -9.11 -28.75
C THR A 82 22.17 -10.20 -28.86
N PHE A 83 22.29 -11.09 -27.87
CA PHE A 83 23.25 -12.21 -27.89
C PHE A 83 22.85 -13.33 -28.86
N LEU A 84 21.57 -13.53 -29.15
CA LEU A 84 21.10 -14.55 -30.10
C LEU A 84 21.14 -14.08 -31.57
N SER A 85 21.28 -12.77 -31.81
CA SER A 85 21.30 -12.17 -33.15
C SER A 85 22.72 -11.92 -33.70
N VAL A 86 23.75 -12.29 -32.93
CA VAL A 86 25.18 -12.27 -33.32
C VAL A 86 25.65 -13.71 -33.48
#